data_AF-A0A962AWT6-F1
#
_entry.id   AF-A0A962AWT6-F1
#
_cell.length_a   1.000
_cell.length_b   1.000
_cell.length_c   1.000
_cell.angle_alpha   90.00
_cell.angle_beta   90.00
_cell.angle_gamma   90.00
#
_symmetry.space_group_name_H-M   'P 1'
#
loop_
_entity.id
_entity.type
_entity.pdbx_description
1 polymer ?
#
loop_
_entity_poly.entity_id
_entity_poly.type
_entity_poly.pdbx_seq_one_letter_code
_entity_poly.pdbx_strand_id
1 'polypeptide(L)'
;MTFRPLFVAALLATISGAAVAQTVGSVGAANQDASSEPPGAGRRSLKVGAGVVQRERIRTDANGSAQIAFKDSSALNIGRNSDVTIDKFVFDPASNAGQMTTSMTRGALRFVGGKVSHGNGATIRTPAATIGVRGGVFSAGYDSAGRLHVIHHYGVVSVTNAGGVVKLLRSGFETIVTDFNTAPSPPTRVDPNLLAQITARVTSNPTQRGGAKKKPTNSDASRYDIGIDRLGGDTPNFDLPAARDNLVRGQTQTRGPIVQQEPNYPRYPGIP
;
A
#
# COMPACT_ATOMS: atom_id res chain seq x y z
N MET A 1 -58.59 -48.32 26.91
CA MET A 1 -57.17 -48.32 26.46
C MET A 1 -56.97 -47.08 25.59
N THR A 2 -56.39 -46.01 26.13
CA THR A 2 -56.18 -44.73 25.43
C THR A 2 -54.71 -44.37 25.51
N PHE A 3 -54.00 -44.48 24.38
CA PHE A 3 -52.59 -44.13 24.23
C PHE A 3 -52.43 -42.60 24.16
N ARG A 4 -51.55 -42.02 25.00
CA ARG A 4 -51.13 -40.61 24.91
C ARG A 4 -49.73 -40.57 24.28
N PRO A 5 -49.51 -39.85 23.16
CA PRO A 5 -48.17 -39.71 22.61
C PRO A 5 -47.41 -38.60 23.35
N LEU A 6 -46.24 -38.94 23.88
CA LEU A 6 -45.27 -38.01 24.44
C LEU A 6 -44.50 -37.37 23.26
N PHE A 7 -44.67 -36.06 23.03
CA PHE A 7 -43.84 -35.30 22.10
C PHE A 7 -42.50 -34.99 22.77
N VAL A 8 -41.42 -35.62 22.30
CA VAL A 8 -40.05 -35.25 22.66
C VAL A 8 -39.60 -34.13 21.72
N ALA A 9 -39.54 -32.91 22.22
CA ALA A 9 -38.96 -31.77 21.52
C ALA A 9 -37.43 -31.89 21.55
N ALA A 10 -36.82 -32.27 20.42
CA ALA A 10 -35.37 -32.27 20.26
C ALA A 10 -34.87 -30.83 20.09
N LEU A 11 -34.16 -30.33 21.11
CA LEU A 11 -33.50 -29.02 21.10
C LEU A 11 -32.27 -29.09 20.19
N LEU A 12 -32.36 -28.55 18.97
CA LEU A 12 -31.22 -28.35 18.08
C LEU A 12 -30.32 -27.24 18.65
N ALA A 13 -29.21 -27.61 19.29
CA ALA A 13 -28.15 -26.68 19.65
C ALA A 13 -27.40 -26.25 18.37
N THR A 14 -27.55 -24.98 17.98
CA THR A 14 -26.78 -24.40 16.88
C THR A 14 -25.35 -24.13 17.35
N ILE A 15 -24.39 -24.89 16.85
CA ILE A 15 -22.97 -24.63 17.06
C ILE A 15 -22.58 -23.47 16.13
N SER A 16 -22.65 -22.23 16.62
CA SER A 16 -22.07 -21.08 15.92
C SER A 16 -20.55 -21.17 15.97
N GLY A 17 -19.93 -21.79 14.97
CA GLY A 17 -18.48 -21.74 14.79
C GLY A 17 -18.04 -20.30 14.50
N ALA A 18 -17.09 -19.78 15.26
CA ALA A 18 -16.48 -18.48 15.00
C ALA A 18 -15.77 -18.53 13.64
N ALA A 19 -16.27 -17.76 12.66
CA ALA A 19 -15.63 -17.64 11.37
C ALA A 19 -14.26 -16.96 11.54
N VAL A 20 -13.18 -17.72 11.34
CA VAL A 20 -11.82 -17.16 11.32
C VAL A 20 -11.65 -16.33 10.05
N ALA A 21 -11.37 -15.03 10.20
CA ALA A 21 -11.14 -14.15 9.06
C ALA A 21 -9.84 -14.55 8.33
N GLN A 22 -9.91 -14.68 7.00
CA GLN A 22 -8.77 -15.11 6.18
C GLN A 22 -7.63 -14.06 6.22
N THR A 23 -6.42 -14.51 6.54
CA THR A 23 -5.20 -13.69 6.46
C THR A 23 -4.86 -13.37 5.01
N VAL A 24 -4.79 -12.07 4.69
CA VAL A 24 -4.57 -11.53 3.34
C VAL A 24 -3.13 -11.03 3.14
N GLY A 25 -2.40 -10.78 4.23
CA GLY A 25 -1.04 -10.25 4.20
C GLY A 25 -0.44 -10.09 5.59
N SER A 26 0.64 -9.32 5.67
CA SER A 26 1.35 -8.98 6.90
C SER A 26 1.73 -7.50 6.92
N VAL A 27 1.95 -6.98 8.13
CA VAL A 27 2.47 -5.63 8.33
C VAL A 27 3.98 -5.63 8.06
N GLY A 28 4.41 -5.02 6.97
CA GLY A 28 5.83 -4.86 6.63
C GLY A 28 6.52 -3.74 7.41
N ALA A 29 5.78 -2.68 7.74
CA ALA A 29 6.25 -1.58 8.57
C ALA A 29 5.06 -0.92 9.29
N ALA A 30 5.26 -0.38 10.49
CA ALA A 30 4.27 0.42 11.20
C ALA A 30 4.97 1.37 12.17
N ASN A 31 4.49 2.60 12.31
CA ASN A 31 4.83 3.47 13.44
C ASN A 31 3.87 3.20 14.62
N GLN A 32 4.23 3.62 15.84
CA GLN A 32 3.43 3.41 17.06
C GLN A 32 2.03 3.99 16.97
N ASP A 33 1.86 5.04 16.17
CA ASP A 33 0.60 5.75 16.03
C ASP A 33 -0.30 5.18 14.91
N ALA A 34 0.00 3.96 14.46
CA ALA A 34 -0.87 3.15 13.62
C ALA A 34 -1.65 2.14 14.46
N SER A 35 -2.94 1.99 14.16
CA SER A 35 -3.82 1.01 14.79
C SER A 35 -4.55 0.18 13.74
N SER A 36 -4.91 -1.04 14.10
CA SER A 36 -5.83 -1.87 13.32
C SER A 36 -7.00 -2.37 14.12
N GLU A 37 -8.07 -2.70 13.42
CA GLU A 37 -9.31 -3.22 13.96
C GLU A 37 -9.79 -4.35 13.04
N PRO A 38 -9.43 -5.62 13.36
CA PRO A 38 -9.94 -6.79 12.66
C PRO A 38 -11.47 -6.92 12.83
N PRO A 39 -12.18 -7.58 11.89
CA PRO A 39 -13.61 -7.81 12.03
C PRO A 39 -13.92 -8.64 13.27
N GLY A 40 -14.83 -8.15 14.12
CA GLY A 40 -15.23 -8.83 15.36
C GLY A 40 -14.23 -8.71 16.52
N ALA A 41 -13.16 -7.93 16.36
CA ALA A 41 -12.18 -7.67 17.40
C ALA A 41 -12.08 -6.17 17.71
N GLY A 42 -11.62 -5.83 18.92
CA GLY A 42 -11.36 -4.46 19.31
C GLY A 42 -10.16 -3.85 18.59
N ARG A 43 -10.07 -2.51 18.61
CA ARG A 43 -8.92 -1.77 18.09
C ARG A 43 -7.64 -2.14 18.86
N ARG A 44 -6.55 -2.38 18.13
CA ARG A 44 -5.22 -2.71 18.65
C ARG A 44 -4.14 -1.86 17.97
N SER A 45 -3.00 -1.68 18.63
CA SER A 45 -1.81 -1.08 18.00
C SER A 45 -1.29 -2.00 16.89
N LEU A 46 -0.96 -1.41 15.74
CA LEU A 46 -0.42 -2.14 14.60
C LEU A 46 1.05 -2.45 14.83
N LYS A 47 1.42 -3.73 14.70
CA LYS A 47 2.79 -4.21 14.94
C LYS A 47 3.35 -4.81 13.66
N VAL A 48 4.63 -4.56 13.41
CA VAL A 48 5.38 -5.22 12.32
C VAL A 48 5.29 -6.74 12.48
N GLY A 49 5.10 -7.45 11.37
CA GLY A 49 4.94 -8.90 11.33
C GLY A 49 3.54 -9.40 11.72
N ALA A 50 2.63 -8.53 12.20
CA ALA A 50 1.26 -8.93 12.48
C ALA A 50 0.55 -9.34 11.19
N GLY A 51 -0.19 -10.45 11.25
CA GLY A 51 -1.09 -10.85 10.17
C GLY A 51 -2.21 -9.82 10.01
N VAL A 52 -2.51 -9.53 8.75
CA VAL A 52 -3.63 -8.68 8.34
C VAL A 52 -4.70 -9.56 7.72
N VAL A 53 -5.95 -9.36 8.12
CA VAL A 53 -7.09 -10.16 7.66
C VAL A 53 -8.03 -9.35 6.77
N GLN A 54 -8.87 -10.05 6.02
CA GLN A 54 -9.92 -9.38 5.23
C GLN A 54 -10.88 -8.61 6.16
N ARG A 55 -11.40 -7.48 5.68
CA ARG A 55 -12.25 -6.52 6.40
C ARG A 55 -11.59 -5.84 7.60
N GLU A 56 -10.26 -5.96 7.74
CA GLU A 56 -9.51 -5.23 8.75
C GLU A 56 -9.39 -3.75 8.37
N ARG A 57 -9.65 -2.88 9.34
CA ARG A 57 -9.55 -1.43 9.21
C ARG A 57 -8.27 -0.93 9.85
N ILE A 58 -7.46 -0.22 9.09
CA ILE A 58 -6.19 0.39 9.49
C ILE A 58 -6.39 1.89 9.62
N ARG A 59 -5.95 2.47 10.75
CA ARG A 59 -6.02 3.92 10.99
C ARG A 59 -4.67 4.44 11.46
N THR A 60 -4.29 5.59 10.91
CA THR A 60 -3.10 6.35 11.31
C THR A 60 -3.53 7.76 11.75
N ASP A 61 -2.79 8.32 12.70
CA ASP A 61 -2.97 9.71 13.12
C ASP A 61 -1.97 10.64 12.40
N ALA A 62 -1.70 11.82 12.97
CA ALA A 62 -0.78 12.80 12.40
C ALA A 62 0.65 12.28 12.23
N ASN A 63 1.08 11.28 13.01
CA ASN A 63 2.40 10.68 13.00
C ASN A 63 2.42 9.22 12.53
N GLY A 64 1.27 8.56 12.48
CA GLY A 64 1.14 7.18 12.04
C GLY A 64 1.46 7.00 10.57
N SER A 65 2.18 5.93 10.26
CA SER A 65 2.31 5.37 8.91
C SER A 65 2.35 3.85 9.03
N ALA A 66 1.93 3.16 7.98
CA ALA A 66 1.97 1.70 7.92
C ALA A 66 2.21 1.21 6.50
N GLN A 67 2.79 0.02 6.38
CA GLN A 67 2.91 -0.71 5.13
C GLN A 67 2.34 -2.11 5.32
N ILE A 68 1.42 -2.47 4.43
CA ILE A 68 0.87 -3.82 4.34
C ILE A 68 1.46 -4.50 3.11
N ALA A 69 2.06 -5.67 3.29
CA ALA A 69 2.51 -6.55 2.22
C ALA A 69 1.47 -7.67 2.04
N PHE A 70 0.94 -7.81 0.82
CA PHE A 70 -0.08 -8.82 0.50
C PHE A 70 0.54 -10.08 -0.08
N LYS A 71 -0.23 -11.17 -0.04
CA LYS A 71 0.21 -12.49 -0.56
C LYS A 71 0.45 -12.53 -2.08
N ASP A 72 -0.07 -11.57 -2.84
CA ASP A 72 0.14 -11.48 -4.29
C ASP A 72 1.39 -10.66 -4.67
N SER A 73 2.24 -10.36 -3.69
CA SER A 73 3.41 -9.48 -3.80
C SER A 73 3.08 -8.00 -4.05
N SER A 74 1.82 -7.59 -3.88
CA SER A 74 1.48 -6.16 -3.84
C SER A 74 1.79 -5.55 -2.47
N ALA A 75 1.94 -4.23 -2.44
CA ALA A 75 2.14 -3.48 -1.20
C ALA A 75 1.23 -2.25 -1.15
N LEU A 76 0.71 -1.96 0.04
CA LEU A 76 -0.07 -0.75 0.33
C LEU A 76 0.61 0.03 1.45
N ASN A 77 1.13 1.19 1.10
CA ASN A 77 1.67 2.17 2.04
C ASN A 77 0.55 3.12 2.44
N ILE A 78 0.28 3.20 3.73
CA ILE A 78 -0.74 4.03 4.34
C ILE A 78 -0.03 5.18 5.04
N GLY A 79 -0.30 6.40 4.55
CA GLY A 79 0.29 7.62 5.07
C GLY A 79 -0.37 8.11 6.36
N ARG A 80 -0.02 9.33 6.76
CA ARG A 80 -0.57 10.02 7.93
C ARG A 80 -2.04 10.38 7.75
N ASN A 81 -2.75 10.44 8.87
CA ASN A 81 -4.16 10.82 8.97
C ASN A 81 -5.08 9.97 8.07
N SER A 82 -4.75 8.69 7.90
CA SER A 82 -5.44 7.79 6.99
C SER A 82 -6.42 6.88 7.70
N ASP A 83 -7.45 6.50 6.98
CA ASP A 83 -8.44 5.52 7.40
C ASP A 83 -8.79 4.63 6.21
N VAL A 84 -8.28 3.40 6.27
CA VAL A 84 -8.22 2.46 5.16
C VAL A 84 -8.77 1.11 5.59
N THR A 85 -9.65 0.52 4.80
CA THR A 85 -10.21 -0.82 5.05
C THR A 85 -9.88 -1.74 3.90
N ILE A 86 -9.39 -2.95 4.21
CA ILE A 86 -9.12 -3.98 3.20
C ILE A 86 -10.41 -4.79 3.00
N ASP A 87 -11.30 -4.33 2.13
CA ASP A 87 -12.65 -4.89 2.00
C ASP A 87 -12.65 -6.33 1.50
N LYS A 88 -11.85 -6.59 0.46
CA LYS A 88 -11.77 -7.90 -0.19
C LYS A 88 -10.38 -8.14 -0.73
N PHE A 89 -9.85 -9.33 -0.44
CA PHE A 89 -8.63 -9.81 -1.04
C PHE A 89 -8.75 -11.32 -1.24
N VAL A 90 -8.78 -11.73 -2.50
CA VAL A 90 -8.79 -13.13 -2.92
C VAL A 90 -7.63 -13.29 -3.87
N PHE A 91 -6.80 -14.30 -3.68
CA PHE A 91 -5.67 -14.59 -4.54
C PHE A 91 -5.45 -16.10 -4.60
N ASP A 92 -5.45 -16.63 -5.82
CA ASP A 92 -5.04 -18.00 -6.12
C ASP A 92 -3.63 -17.98 -6.75
N PRO A 93 -2.61 -18.51 -6.06
CA PRO A 93 -1.24 -18.53 -6.58
C PRO A 93 -1.05 -19.47 -7.76
N ALA A 94 -1.94 -20.46 -7.98
CA ALA A 94 -1.82 -21.40 -9.10
C ALA A 94 -2.22 -20.73 -10.43
N SER A 95 -3.31 -19.98 -10.44
CA SER A 95 -3.78 -19.25 -11.62
C SER A 95 -3.27 -17.80 -11.71
N ASN A 96 -2.63 -17.29 -10.65
CA ASN A 96 -2.35 -15.86 -10.43
C ASN A 96 -3.59 -14.96 -10.52
N ALA A 97 -4.80 -15.54 -10.45
CA ALA A 97 -6.06 -14.81 -10.50
C ALA A 97 -6.46 -14.36 -9.10
N GLY A 98 -7.26 -13.29 -9.05
CA GLY A 98 -7.74 -12.78 -7.78
C GLY A 98 -8.58 -11.54 -7.89
N GLN A 99 -8.93 -10.98 -6.74
CA GLN A 99 -9.66 -9.73 -6.62
C GLN A 99 -9.15 -8.97 -5.41
N MET A 100 -8.81 -7.69 -5.61
CA MET A 100 -8.44 -6.78 -4.53
C MET A 100 -9.36 -5.56 -4.54
N THR A 101 -9.99 -5.30 -3.40
CA THR A 101 -10.77 -4.09 -3.15
C THR A 101 -10.38 -3.52 -1.80
N THR A 102 -10.06 -2.24 -1.77
CA THR A 102 -9.70 -1.48 -0.58
C THR A 102 -10.47 -0.17 -0.58
N SER A 103 -10.88 0.31 0.58
CA SER A 103 -11.55 1.60 0.74
C SER A 103 -10.68 2.55 1.53
N MET A 104 -10.57 3.81 1.11
CA MET A 104 -9.89 4.88 1.84
C MET A 104 -10.88 6.03 2.03
N THR A 105 -11.19 6.38 3.28
CA THR A 105 -12.13 7.48 3.58
C THR A 105 -11.44 8.82 3.77
N ARG A 106 -10.17 8.83 4.21
CA ARG A 106 -9.33 10.02 4.37
C ARG A 106 -7.85 9.66 4.36
N GLY A 107 -7.02 10.69 4.29
CA GLY A 107 -5.56 10.61 4.36
C GLY A 107 -4.92 10.37 3.00
N ALA A 108 -3.83 9.62 2.98
CA ALA A 108 -3.08 9.29 1.78
C ALA A 108 -2.63 7.82 1.78
N LEU A 109 -2.49 7.27 0.58
CA LEU A 109 -1.93 5.95 0.33
C LEU A 109 -1.07 5.92 -0.94
N ARG A 110 -0.17 4.95 -0.99
CA ARG A 110 0.52 4.54 -2.21
C ARG A 110 0.33 3.03 -2.37
N PHE A 111 -0.09 2.64 -3.56
CA PHE A 111 -0.24 1.23 -3.91
C PHE A 111 0.82 0.84 -4.93
N VAL A 112 1.47 -0.30 -4.68
CA VAL A 112 2.41 -0.95 -5.58
C VAL A 112 1.78 -2.27 -5.99
N GLY A 113 1.43 -2.38 -7.27
CA GLY A 113 0.70 -3.52 -7.82
C GLY A 113 1.50 -4.84 -7.78
N GLY A 114 0.80 -5.92 -7.44
CA GLY A 114 1.27 -7.30 -7.48
C GLY A 114 0.57 -8.11 -8.57
N LYS A 115 0.57 -9.43 -8.43
CA LYS A 115 0.04 -10.38 -9.41
C LYS A 115 -1.45 -10.14 -9.72
N VAL A 116 -2.28 -9.87 -8.69
CA VAL A 116 -3.72 -9.63 -8.90
C VAL A 116 -3.95 -8.39 -9.76
N SER A 117 -3.18 -7.33 -9.51
CA SER A 117 -3.32 -6.07 -10.26
C SER A 117 -2.89 -6.19 -11.72
N HIS A 118 -1.98 -7.12 -12.06
CA HIS A 118 -1.57 -7.39 -13.43
C HIS A 118 -2.59 -8.23 -14.19
N GLY A 119 -3.32 -9.12 -13.52
CA GLY A 119 -4.39 -9.93 -14.12
C GLY A 119 -5.72 -9.18 -14.18
N ASN A 120 -6.48 -9.23 -13.06
CA ASN A 120 -7.85 -8.72 -12.99
C ASN A 120 -7.93 -7.23 -12.60
N GLY A 121 -6.83 -6.66 -12.15
CA GLY A 121 -6.79 -5.29 -11.63
C GLY A 121 -7.11 -5.19 -10.14
N ALA A 122 -6.79 -4.03 -9.57
CA ALA A 122 -7.12 -3.68 -8.19
C ALA A 122 -8.10 -2.50 -8.16
N THR A 123 -8.96 -2.44 -7.14
CA THR A 123 -9.93 -1.37 -6.96
C THR A 123 -9.72 -0.68 -5.62
N ILE A 124 -9.59 0.65 -5.66
CA ILE A 124 -9.55 1.50 -4.47
C ILE A 124 -10.78 2.40 -4.49
N ARG A 125 -11.61 2.30 -3.46
CA ARG A 125 -12.82 3.12 -3.29
C ARG A 125 -12.54 4.28 -2.37
N THR A 126 -13.07 5.44 -2.72
CA THR A 126 -13.04 6.63 -1.87
C THR A 126 -14.43 7.27 -1.90
N PRO A 127 -14.76 8.16 -0.94
CA PRO A 127 -15.98 8.96 -1.01
C PRO A 127 -16.13 9.76 -2.32
N ALA A 128 -15.02 10.18 -2.94
CA ALA A 128 -15.05 11.04 -4.13
C ALA A 128 -15.03 10.26 -5.46
N ALA A 129 -14.37 9.10 -5.50
CA ALA A 129 -14.20 8.33 -6.72
C ALA A 129 -13.82 6.85 -6.47
N THR A 130 -14.02 6.03 -7.49
CA THR A 130 -13.44 4.69 -7.60
C THR A 130 -12.20 4.73 -8.49
N ILE A 131 -11.08 4.23 -7.96
CA ILE A 131 -9.80 4.14 -8.64
C ILE A 131 -9.59 2.68 -9.05
N GLY A 132 -9.54 2.42 -10.34
CA GLY A 132 -9.14 1.13 -10.92
C GLY A 132 -7.67 1.15 -11.34
N VAL A 133 -6.94 0.08 -11.05
CA VAL A 133 -5.52 -0.05 -11.37
C VAL A 133 -5.27 -1.33 -12.14
N ARG A 134 -4.57 -1.25 -13.26
CA ARG A 134 -4.06 -2.40 -14.01
C ARG A 134 -2.54 -2.32 -14.10
N GLY A 135 -1.86 -3.30 -13.49
CA GLY A 135 -0.42 -3.49 -13.48
C GLY A 135 0.36 -2.20 -13.25
N GLY A 136 0.35 -1.67 -12.03
CA GLY A 136 0.77 -0.28 -11.84
C GLY A 136 1.13 0.14 -10.43
N VAL A 137 1.64 1.36 -10.35
CA VAL A 137 1.95 2.07 -9.11
C VAL A 137 1.27 3.42 -9.15
N PHE A 138 0.54 3.75 -8.08
CA PHE A 138 -0.15 5.03 -7.98
C PHE A 138 -0.10 5.54 -6.53
N SER A 139 -0.36 6.83 -6.36
CA SER A 139 -0.57 7.43 -5.04
C SER A 139 -1.87 8.21 -5.06
N ALA A 140 -2.60 8.17 -3.96
CA ALA A 140 -3.81 8.95 -3.81
C ALA A 140 -3.82 9.61 -2.43
N GLY A 141 -4.37 10.80 -2.34
CA GLY A 141 -4.49 11.48 -1.07
C GLY A 141 -5.39 12.69 -1.11
N TYR A 142 -5.92 13.03 0.06
CA TYR A 142 -6.72 14.23 0.25
C TYR A 142 -5.85 15.43 0.60
N ASP A 143 -6.09 16.55 -0.08
CA ASP A 143 -5.51 17.85 0.30
C ASP A 143 -6.26 18.46 1.50
N SER A 144 -5.85 19.66 1.93
CA SER A 144 -6.49 20.38 3.03
C SER A 144 -7.90 20.89 2.69
N ALA A 145 -8.24 20.99 1.40
CA ALA A 145 -9.56 21.39 0.92
C ALA A 145 -10.51 20.18 0.75
N GLY A 146 -10.05 18.95 1.03
CA GLY A 146 -10.84 17.73 0.86
C GLY A 146 -10.91 17.23 -0.58
N ARG A 147 -10.11 17.76 -1.50
CA ARG A 147 -10.01 17.28 -2.88
C ARG A 147 -9.13 16.04 -2.92
N LEU A 148 -9.56 15.04 -3.67
CA LEU A 148 -8.79 13.82 -3.89
C LEU A 148 -7.82 14.03 -5.06
N HIS A 149 -6.54 13.90 -4.78
CA HIS A 149 -5.48 13.82 -5.78
C HIS A 149 -5.17 12.37 -6.09
N VAL A 150 -5.09 12.00 -7.37
CA VAL A 150 -4.66 10.67 -7.82
C VAL A 150 -3.50 10.83 -8.78
N ILE A 151 -2.32 10.39 -8.34
CA ILE A 151 -1.06 10.51 -9.06
C ILE A 151 -0.66 9.15 -9.65
N HIS A 152 -0.38 9.16 -10.95
CA HIS A 152 0.08 7.99 -11.66
C HIS A 152 1.61 7.90 -11.69
N HIS A 153 2.18 6.76 -11.26
CA HIS A 153 3.62 6.50 -11.34
C HIS A 153 3.97 5.48 -12.42
N TYR A 154 3.17 4.43 -12.59
CA TYR A 154 3.39 3.37 -13.58
C TYR A 154 2.10 2.59 -13.88
N GLY A 155 1.97 2.03 -15.09
CA GLY A 155 0.85 1.16 -15.49
C GLY A 155 -0.34 1.89 -16.12
N VAL A 156 -1.55 1.46 -15.78
CA VAL A 156 -2.79 2.18 -16.12
C VAL A 156 -3.63 2.41 -14.87
N VAL A 157 -4.02 3.67 -14.64
CA VAL A 157 -4.94 4.04 -13.56
C VAL A 157 -6.17 4.71 -14.15
N SER A 158 -7.36 4.25 -13.78
CA SER A 158 -8.64 4.86 -14.16
C SER A 158 -9.32 5.41 -12.92
N VAL A 159 -9.73 6.68 -12.96
CA VAL A 159 -10.49 7.34 -11.89
C VAL A 159 -11.90 7.58 -12.41
N THR A 160 -12.88 7.02 -11.71
CA THR A 160 -14.29 7.01 -12.09
C THR A 160 -15.15 7.56 -10.97
N ASN A 161 -16.06 8.48 -11.28
CA ASN A 161 -17.14 8.91 -10.39
C ASN A 161 -18.44 9.10 -11.20
N ALA A 162 -19.47 9.72 -10.62
CA ALA A 162 -20.74 9.90 -11.32
C ALA A 162 -20.66 10.90 -12.49
N GLY A 163 -19.70 11.83 -12.44
CA GLY A 163 -19.49 12.82 -13.50
C GLY A 163 -18.71 12.29 -14.69
N GLY A 164 -17.94 11.20 -14.54
CA GLY A 164 -17.25 10.57 -15.67
C GLY A 164 -16.04 9.73 -15.29
N VAL A 165 -15.19 9.50 -16.30
CA VAL A 165 -13.98 8.67 -16.19
C VAL A 165 -12.79 9.40 -16.76
N VAL A 166 -11.68 9.41 -16.01
CA VAL A 166 -10.36 9.86 -16.49
C VAL A 166 -9.37 8.70 -16.38
N LYS A 167 -8.58 8.48 -17.43
CA LYS A 167 -7.49 7.50 -17.45
C LYS A 167 -6.14 8.22 -17.40
N LEU A 168 -5.31 7.83 -16.44
CA LEU A 168 -3.92 8.25 -16.33
C LEU A 168 -3.05 7.16 -16.95
N LEU A 169 -2.36 7.52 -18.03
CA LEU A 169 -1.49 6.64 -18.82
C LEU A 169 -0.03 7.08 -18.82
N ARG A 170 0.25 8.29 -18.32
CA ARG A 170 1.58 8.90 -18.36
C ARG A 170 2.08 9.09 -16.94
N SER A 171 3.27 8.59 -16.65
CA SER A 171 3.91 8.76 -15.33
C SER A 171 4.08 10.25 -15.01
N GLY A 172 3.87 10.61 -13.75
CA GLY A 172 3.96 12.00 -13.28
C GLY A 172 2.76 12.88 -13.64
N PHE A 173 1.64 12.28 -14.06
CA PHE A 173 0.37 12.98 -14.25
C PHE A 173 -0.61 12.66 -13.11
N GLU A 174 -1.46 13.62 -12.80
CA GLU A 174 -2.56 13.48 -11.85
C GLU A 174 -3.91 13.91 -12.42
N THR A 175 -4.96 13.45 -11.75
CA THR A 175 -6.30 14.01 -11.85
C THR A 175 -6.76 14.40 -10.44
N ILE A 176 -7.53 15.47 -10.37
CA ILE A 176 -8.08 16.01 -9.13
C ILE A 176 -9.58 15.80 -9.16
N VAL A 177 -10.12 15.25 -8.08
CA VAL A 177 -11.56 15.05 -7.89
C VAL A 177 -12.03 15.92 -6.73
N THR A 178 -12.94 16.86 -7.01
CA THR A 178 -13.50 17.77 -6.01
C THR A 178 -14.64 17.14 -5.22
N ASP A 179 -15.48 16.36 -5.89
CA ASP A 179 -16.64 15.70 -5.32
C ASP A 179 -17.07 14.50 -6.18
N PHE A 180 -18.08 13.75 -5.73
CA PHE A 180 -18.53 12.53 -6.39
C PHE A 180 -19.28 12.76 -7.72
N ASN A 181 -19.91 13.93 -7.90
CA ASN A 181 -20.80 14.21 -9.02
C ASN A 181 -20.12 15.01 -10.14
N THR A 182 -19.05 15.75 -9.84
CA THR A 182 -18.25 16.49 -10.81
C THR A 182 -17.19 15.60 -11.44
N ALA A 183 -17.12 15.55 -12.77
CA ALA A 183 -16.14 14.72 -13.48
C ALA A 183 -14.69 15.00 -12.99
N PRO A 184 -13.82 13.98 -12.87
CA PRO A 184 -12.43 14.19 -12.52
C PRO A 184 -11.76 15.14 -13.52
N SER A 185 -10.83 15.97 -13.04
CA SER A 185 -10.14 16.92 -13.92
C SER A 185 -9.39 16.19 -15.05
N PRO A 186 -9.21 16.81 -16.23
CA PRO A 186 -8.30 16.27 -17.25
C PRO A 186 -6.90 16.00 -16.66
N PRO A 187 -6.16 14.98 -17.15
CA PRO A 187 -4.83 14.68 -16.66
C PRO A 187 -3.88 15.88 -16.79
N THR A 188 -3.31 16.33 -15.68
CA THR A 188 -2.33 17.41 -15.62
C THR A 188 -1.01 16.89 -15.08
N ARG A 189 0.11 17.55 -15.38
CA ARG A 189 1.38 17.21 -14.74
C ARG A 189 1.29 17.54 -13.25
N VAL A 190 1.79 16.64 -12.42
CA VAL A 190 1.86 16.89 -10.98
C VAL A 190 2.76 18.08 -10.73
N ASP A 191 2.29 19.03 -9.93
CA ASP A 191 3.16 20.10 -9.42
C ASP A 191 4.26 19.48 -8.55
N PRO A 192 5.56 19.70 -8.86
CA PRO A 192 6.66 19.15 -8.09
C PRO A 192 6.58 19.44 -6.57
N ASN A 193 6.03 20.58 -6.17
CA ASN A 193 5.85 20.95 -4.77
C ASN A 193 4.77 20.09 -4.10
N LEU A 194 3.67 19.82 -4.79
CA LEU A 194 2.60 18.96 -4.32
C LEU A 194 3.03 17.49 -4.25
N LEU A 195 3.78 17.02 -5.25
CA LEU A 195 4.35 15.68 -5.26
C LEU A 195 5.24 15.47 -4.02
N ALA A 196 6.08 16.45 -3.69
CA ALA A 196 6.93 16.40 -2.51
C ALA A 196 6.11 16.30 -1.21
N GLN A 197 5.00 17.06 -1.10
CA GLN A 197 4.11 16.99 0.07
C GLN A 197 3.40 15.64 0.20
N ILE A 198 2.86 15.10 -0.90
CA ILE A 198 2.18 13.79 -0.89
C ILE A 198 3.18 12.68 -0.58
N THR A 199 4.38 12.75 -1.18
CA THR A 199 5.47 11.80 -0.91
C THR A 199 5.86 11.83 0.56
N ALA A 200 6.03 13.02 1.16
CA ALA A 200 6.35 13.18 2.58
C ALA A 200 5.26 12.63 3.52
N ARG A 201 4.00 12.55 3.09
CA ARG A 201 2.92 11.94 3.88
C ARG A 201 2.92 10.42 3.85
N VAL A 202 3.51 9.81 2.81
CA VAL A 202 3.58 8.35 2.65
C VAL A 202 4.97 7.78 2.95
N THR A 203 5.99 8.61 3.07
CA THR A 203 7.32 8.22 3.57
C THR A 203 7.42 8.46 5.07
N SER A 204 8.10 7.56 5.77
CA SER A 204 8.44 7.77 7.18
C SER A 204 9.55 8.83 7.28
N ASN A 205 9.42 9.75 8.24
CA ASN A 205 10.45 10.76 8.52
C ASN A 205 11.70 10.06 9.11
N PRO A 206 12.94 10.47 8.77
CA PRO A 206 14.18 9.89 9.33
C PRO A 206 14.21 9.72 10.86
N THR A 207 13.49 10.56 11.62
CA THR A 207 13.43 10.50 13.09
C THR A 207 12.32 9.59 13.63
N GLN A 208 11.43 9.08 12.78
CA GLN A 208 10.35 8.18 13.18
C GLN A 208 10.86 6.76 13.33
N ARG A 209 10.58 6.15 14.50
CA ARG A 209 10.89 4.75 14.78
C ARG A 209 9.65 3.91 14.51
N GLY A 210 9.79 2.75 13.87
CA GLY A 210 8.69 1.83 13.54
C GLY A 210 8.08 1.10 14.75
N GLY A 211 8.04 1.74 15.93
CA GLY A 211 7.43 1.22 17.15
C GLY A 211 8.02 -0.03 17.79
N ALA A 212 8.99 -0.67 17.15
CA ALA A 212 9.68 -1.82 17.69
C ALA A 212 10.56 -1.37 18.88
N LYS A 213 10.26 -1.87 20.09
CA LYS A 213 11.07 -1.62 21.30
C LYS A 213 12.50 -2.17 21.17
N LYS A 214 12.69 -3.18 20.30
CA LYS A 214 13.97 -3.76 19.91
C LYS A 214 14.08 -3.69 18.38
N LYS A 215 15.26 -3.37 17.86
CA LYS A 215 15.54 -3.32 16.41
C LYS A 215 15.32 -4.72 15.81
N PRO A 216 14.52 -4.90 14.75
CA PRO A 216 14.35 -6.19 14.10
C PRO A 216 15.69 -6.76 13.61
N THR A 217 15.89 -8.06 13.77
CA THR A 217 17.09 -8.79 13.31
C THR A 217 16.86 -9.46 11.95
N ASN A 218 17.91 -9.99 11.33
CA ASN A 218 17.77 -10.77 10.09
C ASN A 218 16.97 -12.06 10.30
N SER A 219 17.01 -12.64 11.52
CA SER A 219 16.16 -13.78 11.89
C SER A 219 14.67 -13.41 11.99
N ASP A 220 14.33 -12.15 12.33
CA ASP A 220 12.95 -11.69 12.31
C ASP A 220 12.47 -11.48 10.88
N ALA A 221 13.35 -11.02 9.98
CA ALA A 221 13.04 -10.79 8.57
C ALA A 221 12.82 -12.10 7.79
N SER A 222 13.65 -13.13 8.07
CA SER A 222 13.54 -14.45 7.44
C SER A 222 12.26 -15.21 7.81
N ARG A 223 11.69 -14.97 9.00
CA ARG A 223 10.38 -15.54 9.40
C ARG A 223 9.22 -15.09 8.51
N TYR A 224 9.35 -13.96 7.83
CA TYR A 224 8.34 -13.40 6.96
C TYR A 224 8.74 -13.43 5.48
N ASP A 225 9.83 -14.13 5.14
CA ASP A 225 10.40 -14.21 3.78
C ASP A 225 10.74 -12.82 3.19
N ILE A 226 11.15 -11.88 4.06
CA ILE A 226 11.50 -10.51 3.68
C ILE A 226 13.02 -10.38 3.82
N GLY A 227 13.73 -10.25 2.70
CA GLY A 227 15.18 -10.06 2.70
C GLY A 227 15.94 -11.36 2.96
N ILE A 228 16.16 -12.14 1.90
CA ILE A 228 17.13 -13.22 1.92
C ILE A 228 18.54 -12.63 2.07
N ASP A 229 19.19 -12.94 3.18
CA ASP A 229 20.60 -12.65 3.40
C ASP A 229 21.43 -13.57 2.49
N ARG A 230 21.96 -13.04 1.39
CA ARG A 230 22.97 -13.72 0.55
C ARG A 230 24.40 -13.48 1.04
N LEU A 231 24.58 -12.81 2.17
CA LEU A 231 25.87 -12.29 2.63
C LEU A 231 26.29 -12.78 4.03
N GLY A 232 25.44 -13.53 4.75
CA GLY A 232 25.78 -14.24 5.97
C GLY A 232 26.15 -13.31 7.12
N GLY A 233 25.15 -12.81 7.85
CA GLY A 233 25.38 -12.13 9.14
C GLY A 233 24.09 -11.75 9.85
N ASP A 234 24.03 -11.93 11.17
CA ASP A 234 22.82 -11.70 11.98
C ASP A 234 22.51 -10.21 12.27
N THR A 235 23.29 -9.28 11.72
CA THR A 235 23.08 -7.83 11.88
C THR A 235 22.84 -7.16 10.52
N PRO A 236 21.81 -6.30 10.39
CA PRO A 236 21.68 -5.42 9.23
C PRO A 236 22.85 -4.43 9.25
N ASN A 237 23.91 -4.76 8.51
CA ASN A 237 25.11 -3.96 8.49
C ASN A 237 24.91 -2.73 7.60
N PHE A 238 24.54 -1.60 8.20
CA PHE A 238 24.58 -0.29 7.53
C PHE A 238 25.93 0.41 7.70
N ASP A 239 26.87 -0.20 8.44
CA ASP A 239 28.27 0.21 8.52
C ASP A 239 29.09 -0.66 7.56
N LEU A 240 29.20 -0.25 6.30
CA LEU A 240 30.12 -0.86 5.35
C LEU A 240 31.57 -0.82 5.90
N PRO A 241 32.16 -1.93 6.39
CA PRO A 241 33.53 -1.95 6.85
C PRO A 241 34.36 -2.38 5.66
N ALA A 242 34.50 -1.48 4.69
CA ALA A 242 35.44 -1.61 3.57
C ALA A 242 35.64 -0.28 2.79
N ALA A 243 34.77 0.72 2.97
CA ALA A 243 34.84 1.97 2.22
C ALA A 243 35.47 3.15 3.01
N ARG A 244 36.11 2.89 4.15
CA ARG A 244 36.70 3.94 5.00
C ARG A 244 38.19 4.17 4.87
N ASP A 245 38.90 3.34 4.10
CA ASP A 245 40.37 3.36 4.14
C ASP A 245 41.07 4.17 3.06
N ASN A 246 40.39 5.07 2.34
CA ASN A 246 41.08 5.91 1.33
C ASN A 246 40.65 7.37 1.24
N LEU A 247 39.92 7.93 2.22
CA LEU A 247 39.63 9.37 2.24
C LEU A 247 40.29 10.04 3.45
N VAL A 248 41.56 10.40 3.28
CA VAL A 248 42.25 11.33 4.17
C VAL A 248 41.58 12.70 4.07
N ARG A 249 41.17 13.24 5.22
CA ARG A 249 40.54 14.57 5.33
C ARG A 249 41.52 15.65 4.84
N GLY A 250 41.23 16.28 3.70
CA GLY A 250 42.01 17.42 3.17
C GLY A 250 42.29 17.42 1.66
N GLN A 251 41.89 16.41 0.89
CA GLN A 251 42.01 16.45 -0.57
C GLN A 251 40.82 17.19 -1.19
N THR A 252 41.07 18.28 -1.91
CA THR A 252 40.06 18.92 -2.76
C THR A 252 39.82 18.00 -3.95
N GLN A 253 38.59 17.52 -4.11
CA GLN A 253 38.22 16.68 -5.23
C GLN A 253 38.12 17.56 -6.48
N THR A 254 39.16 17.58 -7.31
CA THR A 254 39.10 18.25 -8.60
C THR A 254 38.10 17.50 -9.49
N ARG A 255 37.02 18.17 -9.83
CA ARG A 255 35.92 17.64 -10.65
C ARG A 255 36.45 17.34 -12.06
N GLY A 256 36.59 16.06 -12.41
CA GLY A 256 36.80 15.64 -13.79
C GLY A 256 35.60 16.05 -14.67
N PRO A 257 35.79 16.27 -15.98
CA PRO A 257 34.74 16.76 -16.85
C PRO A 257 33.56 15.79 -16.88
N ILE A 258 32.35 16.35 -16.74
CA ILE A 258 31.10 15.59 -16.85
C ILE A 258 30.91 15.24 -18.32
N VAL A 259 31.11 13.97 -18.67
CA VAL A 259 30.61 13.45 -19.94
C VAL A 259 29.12 13.17 -19.75
N GLN A 260 28.27 14.06 -20.27
CA GLN A 260 26.86 13.74 -20.47
C GLN A 260 26.77 12.61 -21.48
N GLN A 261 26.55 11.39 -21.01
CA GLN A 261 26.05 10.32 -21.87
C GLN A 261 24.53 10.48 -21.96
N GLU A 262 24.07 11.08 -23.06
CA GLU A 262 22.65 11.00 -23.43
C GLU A 262 22.28 9.54 -23.72
N PRO A 263 21.13 9.04 -23.22
CA PRO A 263 20.60 7.76 -23.65
C PRO A 263 20.22 7.84 -25.13
N ASN A 264 20.80 6.96 -25.95
CA ASN A 264 20.49 6.87 -27.37
C ASN A 264 19.08 6.28 -27.55
N TYR A 265 18.09 7.12 -27.83
CA TYR A 265 16.74 6.66 -28.19
C TYR A 265 16.67 6.28 -29.67
N PRO A 266 16.09 5.12 -30.04
CA PRO A 266 15.84 4.80 -31.44
C PRO A 266 14.88 5.85 -32.04
N ARG A 267 15.30 6.49 -33.13
CA ARG A 267 14.45 7.41 -33.89
C ARG A 267 13.32 6.61 -34.55
N TYR A 268 12.08 6.92 -34.19
CA TYR A 268 10.93 6.43 -34.93
C TYR A 268 10.83 7.16 -36.28
N PRO A 269 10.69 6.45 -37.41
CA PRO A 269 10.45 7.08 -38.70
C PRO A 269 9.10 7.80 -38.69
N GLY A 270 9.11 9.04 -39.15
CA GLY A 270 7.91 9.88 -39.27
C GLY A 270 6.88 9.25 -40.20
N ILE A 271 5.62 9.30 -39.80
CA ILE A 271 4.47 9.04 -40.65
C ILE A 271 4.24 10.32 -41.48
N PRO A 272 3.97 10.20 -42.80
CA PRO A 272 3.74 11.34 -43.70
C PRO A 272 2.53 12.20 -43.31
#